data_AF-A0A9D2GAU7-F1
#
_entry.id   AF-A0A9D2GAU7-F1
#
_cell.length_a   1.000
_cell.length_b   1.000
_cell.length_c   1.000
_cell.angle_alpha   90.00
_cell.angle_beta   90.00
_cell.angle_gamma   90.00
#
_symmetry.space_group_name_H-M   'P 1'
#
loop_
_entity.id
_entity.type
_entity.pdbx_description
1 polymer ?
#
loop_
_entity_poly.entity_id
_entity_poly.type
_entity_poly.pdbx_seq_one_letter_code
_entity_poly.pdbx_strand_id
1 'polypeptide(L)'
;MGAKLEKIGAELEKARAKRAALDVKIKNLEQKYQEEENTEIHDMVHAANLTPDQLAELLRMAAKTAPNPQMLMETVKEDKQNDD
;
A
#
# COMPACT_ATOMS: atom_id res chain seq x y z
N MET A 1 52.55 -10.99 -2.02
CA MET A 1 51.62 -11.92 -2.69
C MET A 1 51.83 -11.79 -4.19
N GLY A 2 51.44 -12.78 -5.01
CA GLY A 2 51.57 -12.65 -6.46
C GLY A 2 50.58 -11.62 -7.00
N ALA A 3 51.00 -10.69 -7.86
CA ALA A 3 50.16 -9.58 -8.36
C ALA A 3 48.83 -10.04 -9.02
N LYS A 4 48.78 -11.26 -9.58
CA LYS A 4 47.53 -11.87 -10.08
C LYS A 4 46.54 -12.19 -8.96
N LEU A 5 47.05 -12.66 -7.82
CA LEU A 5 46.26 -13.06 -6.66
C LEU A 5 45.67 -11.83 -5.95
N GLU A 6 46.44 -10.74 -5.88
CA GLU A 6 45.97 -9.45 -5.36
C GLU A 6 44.86 -8.83 -6.24
N LYS A 7 45.00 -8.89 -7.57
CA LYS A 7 43.95 -8.46 -8.50
C LYS A 7 42.65 -9.25 -8.33
N ILE A 8 42.74 -10.58 -8.29
CA ILE A 8 41.58 -11.45 -8.09
C ILE A 8 40.92 -11.17 -6.73
N GLY A 9 41.71 -10.98 -5.67
CA GLY A 9 41.21 -10.62 -4.35
C GLY A 9 40.44 -9.28 -4.35
N ALA A 10 40.99 -8.26 -5.01
CA ALA A 10 40.35 -6.96 -5.12
C ALA A 10 39.03 -7.01 -5.91
N GLU A 11 38.98 -7.77 -7.02
CA GLU A 11 37.74 -7.96 -7.78
C GLU A 11 36.68 -8.73 -6.97
N LEU A 12 37.11 -9.72 -6.20
CA LEU A 12 36.24 -10.51 -5.34
C LEU A 12 35.62 -9.64 -4.24
N GLU A 13 36.41 -8.80 -3.57
CA GLU A 13 35.90 -7.87 -2.57
C GLU A 13 34.94 -6.83 -3.17
N LYS A 14 35.24 -6.32 -4.36
CA LYS A 14 34.33 -5.41 -5.08
C LYS A 14 33.00 -6.08 -5.43
N ALA A 15 33.03 -7.35 -5.86
CA ALA A 15 31.81 -8.11 -6.15
C ALA A 15 30.98 -8.36 -4.88
N ARG A 16 31.63 -8.69 -3.75
CA ARG A 16 30.97 -8.84 -2.45
C ARG A 16 30.31 -7.55 -1.99
N ALA A 17 31.01 -6.43 -2.09
CA ALA A 17 30.47 -5.11 -1.74
C ALA A 17 29.24 -4.76 -2.59
N LYS A 18 29.30 -5.04 -3.90
CA LYS A 18 28.15 -4.83 -4.80
C LYS A 18 26.96 -5.70 -4.42
N ARG A 19 27.20 -6.97 -4.05
CA ARG A 19 26.13 -7.87 -3.57
C ARG A 19 25.47 -7.31 -2.31
N ALA A 20 26.25 -6.93 -1.31
CA ALA A 20 25.73 -6.37 -0.08
C ALA A 20 24.88 -5.10 -0.30
N ALA A 21 25.31 -4.21 -1.22
CA ALA A 21 24.53 -3.03 -1.58
C ALA A 21 23.19 -3.38 -2.26
N LEU A 22 23.18 -4.41 -3.11
CA LEU A 22 21.95 -4.91 -3.73
C LEU A 22 21.02 -5.55 -2.69
N ASP A 23 21.56 -6.33 -1.75
CA ASP A 23 20.78 -6.96 -0.68
C ASP A 23 20.06 -5.89 0.17
N VAL A 24 20.74 -4.78 0.50
CA VAL A 24 20.13 -3.64 1.20
C VAL A 24 19.04 -2.98 0.34
N LYS A 25 19.28 -2.82 -0.96
CA LYS A 25 18.29 -2.23 -1.87
C LYS A 25 17.04 -3.11 -1.98
N ILE A 26 17.20 -4.43 -2.06
CA ILE A 26 16.11 -5.41 -2.07
C ILE A 26 15.28 -5.26 -0.80
N LYS A 27 15.92 -5.31 0.38
CA LYS A 27 15.22 -5.16 1.67
C LYS A 27 14.44 -3.86 1.76
N ASN A 28 15.02 -2.74 1.30
CA ASN A 28 14.33 -1.46 1.29
C ASN A 28 13.13 -1.44 0.32
N LEU A 29 13.23 -2.11 -0.83
CA LEU A 29 12.13 -2.22 -1.78
C LEU A 29 11.02 -3.14 -1.25
N GLU A 30 11.37 -4.25 -0.62
CA GLU A 30 10.40 -5.13 0.06
C GLU A 30 9.66 -4.39 1.17
N GLN A 31 10.39 -3.62 1.99
CA GLN A 31 9.78 -2.79 3.03
C GLN A 31 8.86 -1.73 2.42
N LYS A 32 9.30 -1.01 1.38
CA LYS A 32 8.46 -0.04 0.69
C LYS A 32 7.24 -0.67 0.05
N TYR A 33 7.38 -1.85 -0.56
CA TYR A 33 6.26 -2.56 -1.16
C TYR A 33 5.22 -2.91 -0.11
N GLN A 34 5.65 -3.42 1.05
CA GLN A 34 4.76 -3.72 2.16
C GLN A 34 4.15 -2.45 2.79
N GLU A 35 4.91 -1.36 2.89
CA GLU A 35 4.39 -0.06 3.33
C GLU A 35 3.35 0.49 2.35
N GLU A 36 3.59 0.41 1.04
CA GLU A 36 2.65 0.85 0.01
C GLU A 36 1.39 -0.02 0.00
N GLU A 37 1.51 -1.34 0.12
CA GLU A 37 0.38 -2.27 0.26
C GLU A 37 -0.47 -1.93 1.49
N ASN A 38 0.17 -1.55 2.60
CA ASN A 38 -0.54 -1.08 3.80
C ASN A 38 -1.13 0.34 3.65
N THR A 39 -0.52 1.19 2.81
CA THR A 39 -0.92 2.59 2.60
C THR A 39 -2.03 2.73 1.56
N GLU A 40 -2.11 1.84 0.56
CA GLU A 40 -3.24 1.76 -0.39
C GLU A 40 -4.58 1.53 0.33
N ILE A 41 -4.58 0.84 1.47
CA ILE A 41 -5.76 0.69 2.33
C ILE A 41 -6.12 2.02 3.02
N HIS A 42 -5.13 2.84 3.39
CA HIS A 42 -5.34 4.10 4.11
C HIS A 42 -5.78 5.26 3.21
N ASP A 43 -5.36 5.28 1.94
CA ASP A 43 -5.78 6.27 0.94
C ASP A 43 -7.19 5.97 0.39
N MET A 44 -7.59 4.69 0.29
CA MET A 44 -9.00 4.33 0.09
C MET A 44 -9.90 4.79 1.25
N VAL A 45 -9.37 4.87 2.47
CA VAL A 45 -10.09 5.41 3.64
C VAL A 45 -10.05 6.95 3.68
N HIS A 46 -9.01 7.59 3.14
CA HIS A 46 -8.89 9.05 3.06
C HIS A 46 -9.66 9.71 1.92
N ALA A 47 -9.99 8.99 0.84
CA ALA A 47 -10.82 9.51 -0.24
C ALA A 47 -12.22 10.00 0.23
N ALA A 48 -12.67 9.54 1.41
CA ALA A 48 -13.89 10.01 2.05
C ALA A 48 -13.68 11.15 3.07
N ASN A 49 -12.45 11.49 3.47
CA ASN A 49 -12.11 12.49 4.51
C ASN A 49 -13.09 12.51 5.71
N LEU A 50 -13.56 11.33 6.10
CA LEU A 50 -14.60 11.13 7.10
C LEU A 50 -14.04 10.20 8.15
N THR A 51 -13.87 10.72 9.37
CA THR A 51 -13.55 9.86 10.51
C THR A 51 -14.66 8.81 10.67
N PRO A 52 -14.36 7.61 11.22
CA PRO A 52 -15.37 6.57 11.44
C PRO A 52 -16.63 7.08 12.16
N ASP A 53 -16.44 8.04 13.08
CA ASP A 53 -17.53 8.72 13.78
C ASP A 53 -18.37 9.61 12.85
N GLN A 54 -17.73 10.39 11.97
CA GLN A 54 -18.45 11.21 10.99
C GLN A 54 -19.17 10.36 9.93
N LEU A 55 -18.64 9.18 9.58
CA LEU A 55 -19.31 8.22 8.70
C LEU A 55 -20.55 7.62 9.38
N ALA A 56 -20.42 7.24 10.65
CA ALA A 56 -21.54 6.76 11.44
C ALA A 56 -22.63 7.84 11.61
N GLU A 57 -22.24 9.10 11.73
CA GLU A 57 -23.18 10.22 11.83
C GLU A 57 -23.91 10.48 10.50
N LEU A 58 -23.19 10.44 9.36
CA LEU A 58 -23.79 10.58 8.04
C LEU A 58 -24.78 9.45 7.73
N LEU A 59 -24.43 8.19 8.04
CA LEU A 59 -25.33 7.04 7.91
C LEU A 59 -26.57 7.17 8.80
N ARG A 60 -26.41 7.68 10.02
CA ARG A 60 -27.55 7.94 10.91
C ARG A 60 -28.44 9.07 10.41
N MET A 61 -27.88 10.13 9.83
CA MET A 61 -28.68 11.20 9.20
C MET A 61 -29.42 10.66 7.98
N ALA A 62 -28.76 9.92 7.08
CA ALA A 62 -29.39 9.30 5.92
C ALA A 62 -30.54 8.35 6.30
N ALA A 63 -30.37 7.53 7.35
CA ALA A 63 -31.41 6.64 7.87
C ALA A 63 -32.58 7.38 8.54
N LYS A 64 -32.40 8.63 8.99
CA LYS A 64 -33.47 9.46 9.54
C LYS A 64 -34.23 10.22 8.46
N THR A 65 -33.57 10.58 7.35
CA THR A 65 -34.18 11.34 6.24
C THR A 65 -34.82 10.42 5.20
N ALA A 66 -34.37 9.17 5.07
CA ALA A 66 -34.99 8.17 4.23
C ALA A 66 -36.00 7.34 5.05
N PRO A 67 -37.30 7.39 4.77
CA PRO A 67 -38.29 6.66 5.55
C PRO A 67 -38.27 5.13 5.35
N ASN A 68 -37.37 4.59 4.50
CA ASN A 68 -37.32 3.15 4.27
C ASN A 68 -35.86 2.62 4.08
N PRO A 69 -35.37 1.73 4.95
CA PRO A 69 -34.00 1.19 4.90
C PRO A 69 -33.66 0.35 3.65
N GLN A 70 -34.65 0.00 2.82
CA GLN A 70 -34.43 -0.73 1.56
C GLN A 70 -33.74 0.12 0.49
N MET A 71 -34.05 1.41 0.39
CA MET A 71 -33.47 2.30 -0.64
C MET A 71 -31.97 2.51 -0.46
N LEU A 72 -31.48 2.54 0.79
CA LEU A 72 -30.05 2.70 1.09
C LEU A 72 -29.22 1.49 0.65
N MET A 73 -29.81 0.28 0.66
CA MET A 73 -29.14 -0.93 0.17
C MET A 73 -29.09 -0.98 -1.36
N GLU A 74 -30.03 -0.34 -2.06
CA GLU A 74 -29.99 -0.23 -3.53
C GLU A 74 -28.92 0.77 -3.99
N THR A 75 -28.76 1.91 -3.33
CA THR A 75 -27.74 2.92 -3.70
C THR A 75 -26.31 2.37 -3.55
N VAL A 76 -26.06 1.55 -2.52
CA VAL A 76 -24.75 0.90 -2.32
C VAL A 76 -24.51 -0.25 -3.32
N LYS A 77 -25.56 -0.80 -3.94
CA LYS A 77 -25.44 -1.82 -4.99
C LYS A 77 -25.17 -1.23 -6.37
N GLU A 78 -25.69 -0.03 -6.67
CA GLU A 78 -25.48 0.63 -7.97
C GLU A 78 -24.00 0.99 -8.23
N ASP A 79 -23.19 1.31 -7.19
CA ASP A 79 -21.75 1.56 -7.35
C ASP A 79 -20.92 0.31 -7.72
N LYS A 80 -21.48 -0.90 -7.62
CA LYS A 80 -20.81 -2.14 -8.05
C LYS A 80 -21.11 -2.56 -9.49
N GLN A 81 -21.90 -1.78 -10.23
CA GLN A 81 -22.32 -2.13 -11.59
C GLN A 81 -21.68 -1.26 -12.69
N ASN A 82 -20.71 -0.41 -12.37
CA ASN A 82 -20.07 0.47 -13.35
C ASN A 82 -18.59 0.12 -13.63
N ASP A 83 -18.23 -1.16 -13.51
CA ASP A 83 -17.00 -1.77 -14.04
C ASP A 83 -17.38 -2.66 -15.25
N ASP A 84 -17.57 -2.00 -16.41
CA ASP A 84 -17.47 -2.57 -17.77
C ASP A 84 -16.80 -1.52 -18.67
#